data_AF-A0A847I197-F1
#
_entry.id   AF-A0A847I197-F1
#
_cell.length_a   1.000
_cell.length_b   1.000
_cell.length_c   1.000
_cell.angle_alpha   90.00
_cell.angle_beta   90.00
_cell.angle_gamma   90.00
#
_symmetry.space_group_name_H-M   'P 1'
#
loop_
_entity.id
_entity.type
_entity.pdbx_description
1 polymer ?
#
loop_
_entity_poly.entity_id
_entity_poly.type
_entity_poly.pdbx_seq_one_letter_code
_entity_poly.pdbx_strand_id
1 'polypeptide(L)'
;MTYEQRAFVESVLPQICQRGKWEFHICACQPDHVHVLLTSPNDSKAIRKWLKRWLSEALSERWPLFGGDSWWAEGGSIKWIWKREYLEIAYDYIARQRAVAEPGRAGPE
;
A
#
# COMPACT_ATOMS: atom_id res chain seq x y z
N MET A 1 -3.22 0.20 13.48
CA MET A 1 -4.36 -0.08 12.57
C MET A 1 -5.05 -1.37 12.98
N THR A 2 -6.38 -1.34 13.09
CA THR A 2 -7.22 -2.53 13.35
C THR A 2 -7.26 -3.45 12.13
N TYR A 3 -7.76 -4.68 12.27
CA TYR A 3 -7.95 -5.58 11.11
C TYR A 3 -8.82 -4.94 10.02
N GLU A 4 -9.94 -4.33 10.40
CA GLU A 4 -10.87 -3.68 9.47
C GLU A 4 -10.20 -2.54 8.70
N GLN A 5 -9.41 -1.70 9.38
CA GLN A 5 -8.63 -0.63 8.75
C GLN A 5 -7.59 -1.18 7.78
N ARG A 6 -6.90 -2.27 8.15
CA ARG A 6 -5.90 -2.91 7.29
C ARG A 6 -6.51 -3.50 6.02
N ALA A 7 -7.62 -4.22 6.17
CA ALA A 7 -8.38 -4.76 5.04
C ALA A 7 -8.91 -3.65 4.13
N PHE A 8 -9.40 -2.54 4.71
CA PHE A 8 -9.83 -1.39 3.94
C PHE A 8 -8.68 -0.75 3.15
N VAL A 9 -7.53 -0.49 3.78
CA VAL A 9 -6.33 0.03 3.10
C VAL A 9 -5.94 -0.82 1.89
N GLU A 10 -5.90 -2.14 2.06
CA GLU A 10 -5.61 -3.06 0.96
C GLU A 10 -6.65 -3.02 -0.15
N SER A 11 -7.93 -2.82 0.18
CA SER A 11 -9.02 -2.74 -0.81
C SER A 11 -9.00 -1.46 -1.64
N VAL A 12 -8.51 -0.34 -1.09
CA VAL A 12 -8.55 0.97 -1.78
C VAL A 12 -7.26 1.30 -2.53
N LEU A 13 -6.14 0.68 -2.18
CA LEU A 13 -4.84 0.93 -2.81
C LEU A 13 -4.82 0.80 -4.34
N PRO A 14 -5.46 -0.21 -4.94
CA PRO A 14 -5.54 -0.29 -6.40
C PRO A 14 -6.16 0.98 -7.03
N GLN A 15 -7.23 1.51 -6.43
CA GLN A 15 -7.93 2.71 -6.92
C GLN A 15 -7.07 3.97 -6.72
N ILE A 16 -6.35 4.05 -5.59
CA ILE A 16 -5.40 5.15 -5.32
C ILE A 16 -4.27 5.15 -6.33
N CYS A 17 -3.71 3.97 -6.66
CA CYS A 17 -2.69 3.85 -7.69
C CYS A 17 -3.22 4.22 -9.08
N GLN A 18 -4.45 3.80 -9.40
CA GLN A 18 -5.13 4.19 -10.63
C GLN A 18 -5.29 5.72 -10.73
N ARG A 19 -5.73 6.40 -9.65
CA ARG A 19 -5.79 7.86 -9.56
C ARG A 19 -4.44 8.53 -9.80
N GLY A 20 -3.38 7.92 -9.27
CA GLY A 20 -1.99 8.36 -9.47
C GLY A 20 -1.41 8.07 -10.86
N LYS A 21 -2.11 7.27 -11.69
CA LYS A 21 -1.57 6.66 -12.93
C LYS A 21 -0.31 5.83 -12.66
N TRP A 22 -0.33 5.07 -11.57
CA TRP A 22 0.72 4.13 -11.18
C TRP A 22 0.23 2.71 -11.40
N GLU A 23 1.12 1.85 -11.89
CA GLU A 23 0.85 0.43 -12.04
C GLU A 23 0.97 -0.22 -10.66
N PHE A 24 -0.15 -0.71 -10.13
CA PHE A 24 -0.19 -1.40 -8.84
C PHE A 24 0.21 -2.87 -9.00
N HIS A 25 1.17 -3.35 -8.18
CA HIS A 25 1.53 -4.77 -8.14
C HIS A 25 0.89 -5.46 -6.94
N ILE A 26 1.17 -4.96 -5.73
CA ILE A 26 0.66 -5.56 -4.48
C ILE A 26 0.82 -4.57 -3.32
N CYS A 27 0.04 -4.76 -2.27
CA CYS A 27 0.26 -4.10 -0.99
C CYS A 27 -0.10 -5.03 0.18
N ALA A 28 0.46 -4.70 1.34
CA ALA A 28 0.12 -5.34 2.60
C ALA A 28 0.05 -4.27 3.69
N CYS A 29 -1.06 -4.23 4.40
CA CYS A 29 -1.24 -3.32 5.52
C CYS A 29 -1.01 -4.08 6.84
N GLN A 30 0.04 -3.68 7.54
CA GLN A 30 0.43 -4.20 8.85
C GLN A 30 -0.15 -3.30 9.96
N PRO A 31 -0.07 -3.72 11.25
CA PRO A 31 -0.62 -2.94 12.36
C PRO A 31 -0.02 -1.52 12.49
N ASP A 32 1.23 -1.31 12.08
CA ASP A 32 1.99 -0.07 12.27
C ASP A 32 2.56 0.52 10.97
N HIS A 33 2.53 -0.21 9.85
CA HIS A 33 3.04 0.26 8.56
C HIS A 33 2.28 -0.34 7.36
N VAL A 34 2.57 0.16 6.16
CA VAL A 34 2.02 -0.35 4.90
C VAL A 34 3.15 -0.55 3.90
N HIS A 35 3.21 -1.74 3.31
CA HIS A 35 4.04 -2.02 2.15
C HIS A 35 3.23 -1.81 0.87
N VAL A 36 3.82 -1.14 -0.11
CA VAL A 36 3.23 -0.94 -1.43
C VAL A 36 4.30 -1.18 -2.49
N LEU A 37 4.02 -2.08 -3.42
CA LEU A 37 4.82 -2.32 -4.61
C LEU A 37 4.06 -1.81 -5.82
N LEU A 38 4.68 -0.89 -6.56
CA LEU A 38 4.10 -0.26 -7.74
C LEU A 38 5.20 0.11 -8.74
N THR A 39 4.83 0.29 -10.01
CA THR A 39 5.68 0.90 -11.05
C THR A 39 5.12 2.27 -11.40
N SER A 40 6.00 3.26 -11.55
CA SER A 40 5.62 4.62 -11.95
C SER A 40 6.82 5.37 -12.52
N PRO A 41 6.62 6.27 -13.51
CA PRO A 41 7.64 7.21 -13.97
C PRO A 41 7.82 8.42 -13.03
N ASN A 42 6.99 8.56 -11.99
CA ASN A 42 7.00 9.71 -11.09
C ASN A 42 8.07 9.59 -9.99
N ASP A 43 8.47 10.73 -9.42
CA ASP A 43 9.39 10.76 -8.28
C ASP A 43 8.82 10.00 -7.07
N SER A 44 9.64 9.11 -6.51
CA SER A 44 9.27 8.24 -5.39
C SER A 44 8.84 9.01 -4.13
N LYS A 45 9.45 10.17 -3.83
CA LYS A 45 9.06 10.98 -2.67
C LYS A 45 7.70 11.64 -2.89
N ALA A 46 7.43 12.09 -4.11
CA ALA A 46 6.11 12.59 -4.51
C ALA A 46 5.03 11.50 -4.40
N ILE A 47 5.29 10.30 -4.92
CA ILE A 47 4.38 9.14 -4.79
C ILE A 47 4.07 8.86 -3.32
N ARG A 48 5.10 8.76 -2.46
CA ARG A 48 4.92 8.53 -1.02
C ARG A 48 4.05 9.60 -0.37
N LYS A 49 4.28 10.89 -0.70
CA LYS A 49 3.47 12.01 -0.19
C LYS A 49 2.00 11.85 -0.59
N TRP A 50 1.74 11.52 -1.86
CA TRP A 50 0.37 11.36 -2.37
C TRP A 50 -0.33 10.12 -1.83
N LEU A 51 0.37 8.97 -1.73
CA LEU A 51 -0.16 7.76 -1.09
C LEU A 51 -0.65 8.06 0.32
N LYS A 52 0.21 8.66 1.16
CA LYS A 52 -0.14 9.02 2.55
C LYS A 52 -1.33 9.95 2.60
N ARG A 53 -1.36 10.97 1.74
CA ARG A 53 -2.46 11.93 1.69
C ARG A 53 -3.78 11.24 1.32
N TRP A 54 -3.83 10.55 0.18
CA TRP A 54 -5.06 9.95 -0.33
C TRP A 54 -5.55 8.79 0.52
N LEU A 55 -4.65 8.04 1.14
CA LEU A 55 -5.01 7.06 2.15
C LEU A 55 -5.58 7.71 3.40
N SER A 56 -4.98 8.80 3.89
CA SER A 56 -5.53 9.54 5.04
C SER A 56 -6.93 10.07 4.73
N GLU A 57 -7.16 10.59 3.53
CA GLU A 57 -8.49 11.03 3.07
C GLU A 57 -9.48 9.85 3.14
N ALA A 58 -9.17 8.71 2.50
CA ALA A 58 -10.04 7.53 2.47
C ALA A 58 -10.27 6.91 3.86
N LEU A 59 -9.25 6.86 4.72
CA LEU A 59 -9.38 6.33 6.08
C LEU A 59 -10.23 7.26 6.95
N SER A 60 -10.00 8.57 6.89
CA SER A 60 -10.73 9.54 7.69
C SER A 60 -12.21 9.68 7.29
N GLU A 61 -12.57 9.32 6.06
CA GLU A 61 -13.99 9.21 5.66
C GLU A 61 -14.75 8.15 6.47
N ARG A 62 -14.08 7.07 6.89
CA ARG A 62 -14.69 5.97 7.66
C ARG A 62 -14.38 6.03 9.15
N TRP A 63 -13.17 6.47 9.51
CA TRP A 63 -12.70 6.59 10.88
C TRP A 63 -12.13 8.00 11.09
N PRO A 64 -12.97 9.01 11.35
CA PRO A 64 -12.50 10.36 11.58
C PRO A 64 -11.47 10.40 12.73
N LEU A 65 -10.36 11.11 12.49
CA LEU A 65 -9.40 11.43 13.53
C LEU A 65 -9.88 12.68 14.29
N PHE A 66 -9.73 12.67 15.60
CA PHE A 66 -10.06 13.81 16.47
C PHE A 66 -8.77 14.36 17.09
N GLY A 67 -8.78 15.62 17.53
CA GLY A 67 -7.70 16.15 18.38
C GLY A 67 -6.32 16.36 17.72
N GLY A 68 -6.23 16.40 16.39
CA GLY A 68 -4.96 16.65 15.69
C GLY A 68 -4.12 15.40 15.40
N ASP A 69 -4.69 14.21 15.64
CA ASP A 69 -4.05 12.94 15.29
C ASP A 69 -3.76 12.82 13.79
N SER A 70 -2.79 11.97 13.44
CA SER A 70 -2.44 11.67 12.05
C SER A 70 -2.27 10.17 11.83
N TRP A 71 -2.69 9.69 10.65
CA TRP A 71 -2.57 8.28 10.28
C TRP A 71 -1.13 7.81 10.07
N TRP A 72 -0.22 8.73 9.77
CA TRP A 72 1.13 8.38 9.31
C TRP A 72 2.20 9.25 9.96
N ALA A 73 3.25 8.62 10.49
CA ALA A 73 4.46 9.30 10.93
C ALA A 73 5.12 10.08 9.77
N GLU A 74 5.99 11.05 10.08
CA GLU A 74 6.75 11.75 9.05
C GLU A 74 7.67 10.80 8.27
N GLY A 75 7.82 11.00 6.95
CA GLY A 75 8.68 10.17 6.11
C GLY A 75 8.09 8.81 5.69
N GLY A 76 8.94 7.79 5.62
CA GLY A 76 8.66 6.41 5.16
C GLY A 76 9.76 5.85 4.26
N SER A 77 9.97 4.54 4.25
CA SER A 77 11.03 3.89 3.46
C SER A 77 10.69 3.83 1.98
N ILE A 78 11.69 4.07 1.12
CA ILE A 78 11.59 3.95 -0.34
C ILE A 78 12.73 3.06 -0.80
N LYS A 79 12.41 2.02 -1.57
CA LYS A 79 13.40 1.14 -2.21
C LYS A 79 13.10 1.07 -3.70
N TRP A 80 14.10 1.40 -4.51
CA TRP A 80 14.01 1.29 -5.97
C TRP A 80 14.36 -0.13 -6.39
N ILE A 81 13.53 -0.73 -7.24
CA ILE A 81 13.71 -2.08 -7.74
C ILE A 81 13.81 -2.01 -9.26
N TRP A 82 14.97 -2.38 -9.78
CA TRP A 82 15.27 -2.30 -11.22
C TRP A 82 15.45 -3.66 -11.88
N LYS A 83 15.65 -4.72 -11.09
CA LYS A 83 15.84 -6.08 -11.59
C LYS A 83 14.60 -6.90 -11.32
N ARG A 84 14.23 -7.75 -12.28
CA ARG A 84 13.03 -8.58 -12.22
C ARG A 84 13.05 -9.52 -11.03
N GLU A 85 14.21 -10.13 -10.72
CA GLU A 85 14.33 -11.09 -9.63
C GLU A 85 14.02 -10.44 -8.28
N TYR A 86 14.45 -9.20 -8.08
CA TYR A 86 14.13 -8.44 -6.86
C TYR A 86 12.68 -7.98 -6.82
N LEU A 87 12.01 -7.81 -7.97
CA LEU A 87 10.58 -7.51 -8.02
C LEU A 87 9.77 -8.69 -7.50
N GLU A 88 10.06 -9.90 -7.97
CA GLU A 88 9.37 -11.12 -7.52
C GLU A 88 9.61 -11.39 -6.02
N ILE A 89 10.86 -11.24 -5.55
CA ILE A 89 11.17 -11.39 -4.11
C ILE A 89 10.39 -10.38 -3.26
N ALA A 90 10.29 -9.12 -3.72
CA ALA A 90 9.52 -8.10 -3.02
C ALA A 90 8.02 -8.42 -3.05
N TYR A 91 7.51 -8.90 -4.18
CA TYR A 91 6.12 -9.33 -4.31
C TYR A 91 5.78 -10.43 -3.31
N ASP A 92 6.56 -11.52 -3.29
CA ASP A 92 6.36 -12.65 -2.37
C ASP A 92 6.44 -12.25 -0.91
N TYR A 93 7.40 -11.38 -0.57
CA TYR A 93 7.55 -10.85 0.78
C TYR A 93 6.30 -10.08 1.22
N ILE A 94 5.72 -9.25 0.35
CA ILE A 94 4.52 -8.47 0.65
C ILE A 94 3.29 -9.38 0.67
N ALA A 95 3.19 -10.34 -0.25
CA ALA A 95 2.06 -11.27 -0.33
C ALA A 95 1.85 -12.05 0.97
N ARG A 96 2.93 -12.48 1.63
CA ARG A 96 2.89 -13.20 2.92
C ARG A 96 2.41 -12.35 4.10
N GLN A 97 2.29 -11.04 3.92
CA GLN A 97 1.94 -10.08 4.96
C GLN A 97 0.57 -9.45 4.76
N ARG A 98 -0.19 -9.85 3.74
CA ARG A 98 -1.52 -9.28 3.50
C ARG A 98 -2.46 -9.55 4.66
N ALA A 99 -3.23 -8.55 5.05
CA ALA A 99 -4.32 -8.68 6.00
C ALA A 99 -5.48 -9.49 5.41
N VAL A 100 -5.72 -9.36 4.11
CA VAL A 100 -6.72 -10.15 3.39
C VAL A 100 -6.02 -11.17 2.51
N ALA A 101 -6.38 -12.45 2.65
CA ALA A 101 -5.90 -13.49 1.76
C ALA A 101 -6.26 -13.15 0.31
N GLU A 102 -5.33 -13.38 -0.63
CA GLU A 102 -5.69 -13.33 -2.05
C GLU A 102 -6.83 -14.34 -2.29
N PRO A 103 -7.85 -14.01 -3.10
CA PRO A 103 -8.61 -15.06 -3.74
C PRO A 103 -7.60 -15.89 -4.52
N GLY A 104 -7.40 -17.14 -4.11
CA GLY A 104 -6.24 -17.94 -4.50
C GLY A 104 -5.93 -17.84 -5.98
N ARG A 105 -4.71 -17.43 -6.32
CA ARG A 105 -4.11 -17.88 -7.58
C ARG A 105 -4.05 -19.40 -7.48
N ALA A 106 -4.92 -20.08 -8.20
CA ALA A 106 -4.72 -21.49 -8.50
C ALA A 106 -3.29 -21.62 -9.03
N GLY A 107 -2.43 -22.30 -8.29
CA GLY A 107 -1.15 -22.73 -8.82
C GLY A 107 -1.41 -23.61 -10.05
N PRO A 108 -0.54 -23.61 -11.06
CA PRO A 108 -0.68 -24.56 -12.15
C PRO A 108 -0.61 -25.97 -11.57
N GLU A 109 -1.59 -26.80 -11.94
CA GLU A 109 -1.57 -28.26 -11.74
C GLU A 109 -0.38 -28.90 -12.48
#